data_AF-A0A7J4MWM7-F1
#
_entry.id   AF-A0A7J4MWM7-F1
#
_cell.length_a   1.000
_cell.length_b   1.000
_cell.length_c   1.000
_cell.angle_alpha   90.00
_cell.angle_beta   90.00
_cell.angle_gamma   90.00
#
_symmetry.space_group_name_H-M   'P 1'
#
loop_
_entity.id
_entity.type
_entity.pdbx_description
1 polymer ?
#
loop_
_entity_poly.entity_id
_entity_poly.type
_entity_poly.pdbx_seq_one_letter_code
_entity_poly.pdbx_strand_id
1 'polypeptide(L)'
;RTPLTPALRLAAEVASSSSDEACTAVVISDGRCNVFINSNLEEDMNMLETELRNLNLLFVNAEPEKRSLGILEDMASRFGSEIFYLDDILI
;
A
#
# COMPACT_ATOMS: atom_id res chain seq x y z
N ARG A 1 -6.15 -6.76 -13.85
CA ARG A 1 -6.51 -6.41 -12.45
C ARG A 1 -5.22 -6.36 -11.66
N THR A 2 -5.09 -5.41 -10.74
CA THR A 2 -3.83 -5.09 -10.04
C THR A 2 -3.77 -5.88 -8.72
N PRO A 3 -2.81 -6.80 -8.52
CA PRO A 3 -2.74 -7.61 -7.31
C PRO A 3 -2.06 -6.84 -6.16
N LEU A 4 -2.71 -5.76 -5.67
CA LEU A 4 -2.15 -4.90 -4.63
C LEU A 4 -1.96 -5.65 -3.29
N THR A 5 -3.00 -6.29 -2.77
CA THR A 5 -2.92 -7.03 -1.51
C THR A 5 -1.89 -8.17 -1.56
N PRO A 6 -1.85 -9.03 -2.62
CA PRO A 6 -0.80 -10.03 -2.74
C PRO A 6 0.62 -9.44 -2.77
N ALA A 7 0.82 -8.29 -3.44
CA ALA A 7 2.12 -7.65 -3.52
C ALA A 7 2.58 -7.11 -2.16
N LEU A 8 1.68 -6.51 -1.39
CA LEU A 8 1.96 -6.04 -0.03
C LEU A 8 2.33 -7.17 0.92
N ARG A 9 1.58 -8.28 0.87
CA ARG A 9 1.93 -9.46 1.67
C ARG A 9 3.32 -10.00 1.31
N LEU A 10 3.62 -10.11 0.01
CA LEU A 10 4.95 -10.55 -0.41
C LEU A 10 6.05 -9.60 0.08
N ALA A 11 5.80 -8.28 0.06
CA ALA A 11 6.73 -7.31 0.62
C ALA A 11 6.94 -7.50 2.13
N ALA A 12 5.88 -7.80 2.89
CA ALA A 12 5.96 -8.13 4.31
C ALA A 12 6.79 -9.41 4.56
N GLU A 13 6.54 -10.46 3.77
CA GLU A 13 7.27 -11.72 3.85
C GLU A 13 8.78 -11.49 3.60
N VAL A 14 9.13 -10.73 2.56
CA VAL A 14 10.52 -10.37 2.25
C VAL A 14 11.15 -9.54 3.38
N ALA A 15 10.46 -8.52 3.88
CA ALA A 15 10.96 -7.70 4.97
C ALA A 15 11.18 -8.48 6.28
N SER A 16 10.32 -9.47 6.57
CA SER A 16 10.49 -10.32 7.74
C SER A 16 11.72 -11.25 7.65
N SER A 17 12.21 -11.50 6.45
CA SER A 17 13.40 -12.33 6.19
C SER A 17 14.73 -11.57 6.36
N SER A 18 14.70 -10.24 6.42
CA SER A 18 15.86 -9.40 6.71
C SER A 18 15.91 -9.04 8.20
N SER A 19 16.98 -9.45 8.89
CA SER A 19 17.01 -9.50 10.37
C SER A 19 17.49 -8.23 11.08
N ASP A 20 17.96 -7.19 10.39
CA ASP A 20 18.67 -6.06 11.06
C ASP A 20 18.36 -4.64 10.56
N GLU A 21 17.54 -4.45 9.54
CA GLU A 21 17.28 -3.10 8.99
C GLU A 21 15.79 -2.78 8.90
N ALA A 22 15.45 -1.53 9.24
CA ALA A 22 14.10 -1.01 9.07
C ALA A 22 13.74 -0.99 7.57
N CYS A 23 12.90 -1.94 7.17
CA CYS A 23 12.43 -2.02 5.79
C CYS A 23 11.35 -0.98 5.53
N THR A 24 11.43 -0.36 4.36
CA THR A 24 10.40 0.56 3.85
C THR A 24 9.89 0.04 2.52
N ALA A 25 8.58 -0.18 2.41
CA ALA A 25 7.95 -0.47 1.14
C ALA A 25 7.30 0.80 0.57
N VAL A 26 7.70 1.14 -0.64
CA VAL A 26 7.12 2.25 -1.41
C VAL A 26 6.11 1.67 -2.39
N VAL A 27 4.84 1.99 -2.19
CA VAL A 27 3.71 1.49 -2.96
C VAL A 27 3.34 2.54 -4.01
N ILE A 28 3.70 2.28 -5.27
CA ILE A 28 3.36 3.16 -6.39
C ILE A 28 2.23 2.52 -7.19
N SER A 29 1.06 3.16 -7.21
CA SER A 29 -0.14 2.62 -7.86
C SER A 29 -1.14 3.71 -8.23
N ASP A 30 -2.03 3.45 -9.18
CA ASP A 30 -3.19 4.30 -9.48
C ASP A 30 -4.44 3.92 -8.67
N GLY A 31 -4.34 2.89 -7.82
CA GLY A 31 -5.42 2.40 -6.97
C GLY A 31 -6.57 1.73 -7.72
N ARG A 32 -6.45 1.50 -9.04
CA ARG A 32 -7.54 0.98 -9.87
C ARG A 32 -7.50 -0.53 -10.02
N CYS A 33 -8.69 -1.12 -10.16
CA CYS A 33 -8.89 -2.53 -10.47
C CYS A 33 -8.14 -3.50 -9.55
N ASN A 34 -8.05 -3.17 -8.25
CA ASN A 34 -7.39 -4.01 -7.25
C ASN A 34 -8.03 -5.40 -7.16
N VAL A 35 -7.19 -6.43 -7.08
CA VAL A 35 -7.60 -7.80 -6.77
C VAL A 35 -7.51 -7.98 -5.26
N PHE A 36 -8.64 -8.28 -4.64
CA PHE A 36 -8.72 -8.60 -3.22
C PHE A 36 -8.63 -10.11 -2.98
N ILE A 37 -7.94 -10.51 -1.92
CA ILE A 37 -7.76 -11.92 -1.52
C ILE A 37 -9.02 -12.43 -0.80
N ASN A 38 -9.52 -11.65 0.16
CA ASN A 38 -10.64 -11.96 1.03
C ASN A 38 -11.93 -11.28 0.54
N SER A 39 -12.16 -11.19 -0.77
CA SER A 39 -13.37 -10.63 -1.42
C SER A 39 -13.46 -9.10 -1.52
N ASN A 40 -13.06 -8.34 -0.49
CA ASN A 40 -13.17 -6.87 -0.49
C ASN A 40 -11.97 -6.18 0.19
N LEU A 41 -11.86 -4.85 0.01
CA LEU A 41 -10.77 -4.05 0.55
C LEU A 41 -10.69 -4.14 2.08
N GLU A 42 -11.81 -4.02 2.78
CA GLU A 42 -11.83 -3.98 4.26
C GLU A 42 -11.29 -5.28 4.87
N GLU A 43 -11.68 -6.43 4.35
CA GLU A 43 -11.18 -7.73 4.81
C GLU A 43 -9.69 -7.91 4.51
N ASP A 44 -9.23 -7.42 3.35
CA ASP A 44 -7.81 -7.44 2.99
C ASP A 44 -6.99 -6.51 3.89
N MET A 45 -7.51 -5.32 4.22
CA MET A 45 -6.86 -4.35 5.10
C MET A 45 -6.67 -4.89 6.51
N ASN A 46 -7.69 -5.54 7.07
CA ASN A 46 -7.61 -6.14 8.39
C ASN A 46 -6.61 -7.31 8.44
N MET A 47 -6.48 -8.08 7.35
CA MET A 47 -5.45 -9.12 7.23
C MET A 47 -4.05 -8.51 7.15
N LEU A 48 -3.87 -7.51 6.27
CA LEU A 48 -2.59 -6.83 6.05
C LEU A 48 -2.07 -6.08 7.28
N GLU A 49 -2.94 -5.57 8.16
CA GLU A 49 -2.54 -4.83 9.36
C GLU A 49 -1.59 -5.64 10.27
N THR A 50 -1.82 -6.95 10.35
CA THR A 50 -0.94 -7.83 11.14
C THR A 50 0.38 -8.09 10.42
N GLU A 51 0.33 -8.29 9.10
CA GLU A 51 1.49 -8.64 8.28
C GLU A 51 2.45 -7.46 8.09
N LEU A 52 1.91 -6.25 7.92
CA LEU A 52 2.68 -5.04 7.63
C LEU A 52 3.19 -4.31 8.88
N ARG A 53 2.92 -4.83 10.09
CA ARG A 53 3.22 -4.13 11.35
C ARG A 53 4.68 -3.69 11.53
N ASN A 54 5.61 -4.43 10.94
CA ASN A 54 7.05 -4.17 11.04
C ASN A 54 7.64 -3.50 9.79
N LEU A 55 6.79 -3.05 8.87
CA LEU A 55 7.18 -2.45 7.60
C LEU A 55 6.78 -0.98 7.62
N ASN A 56 7.74 -0.09 7.37
CA ASN A 56 7.38 1.30 7.08
C ASN A 56 6.72 1.32 5.69
N LEU A 57 5.57 1.95 5.58
CA LEU A 57 4.86 2.07 4.32
C LEU A 57 4.87 3.52 3.85
N LEU A 58 5.02 3.67 2.55
CA LEU A 58 4.87 4.94 1.87
C LEU A 58 4.04 4.73 0.61
N PHE A 59 2.98 5.51 0.44
CA PHE A 59 2.12 5.42 -0.74
C PHE A 59 2.43 6.55 -1.72
N VAL A 60 2.48 6.22 -3.00
CA VAL A 60 2.57 7.18 -4.11
C VAL A 60 1.42 6.89 -5.04
N ASN A 61 0.46 7.80 -5.08
CA ASN A 61 -0.66 7.71 -5.99
C ASN A 61 -0.25 8.26 -7.36
N ALA A 62 -0.29 7.38 -8.37
CA ALA A 62 0.06 7.71 -9.74
C ALA A 62 -1.07 8.43 -10.51
N GLU A 63 -2.27 8.54 -9.92
CA GLU A 63 -3.34 9.38 -10.44
C GLU A 63 -3.30 10.78 -9.80
N PRO A 64 -3.71 11.84 -10.52
CA PRO A 64 -3.92 13.14 -9.90
C PRO A 64 -4.95 13.06 -8.78
N GLU A 65 -4.79 13.88 -7.73
CA GLU A 65 -5.71 13.93 -6.57
C GLU A 65 -7.19 13.98 -6.98
N LYS A 66 -7.52 14.81 -7.97
CA LYS A 66 -8.89 14.98 -8.49
C LYS A 66 -9.49 13.75 -9.17
N ARG A 67 -8.67 12.75 -9.51
CA ARG A 67 -9.05 11.51 -10.21
C ARG A 67 -8.81 10.25 -9.38
N SER A 68 -8.29 10.41 -8.16
CA SER A 68 -8.09 9.31 -7.23
C SER A 68 -9.42 8.67 -6.84
N LEU A 69 -9.39 7.35 -6.64
CA LEU A 69 -10.53 6.59 -6.11
C LEU A 69 -10.56 6.54 -4.58
N GLY A 70 -9.56 7.13 -3.89
CA GLY A 70 -9.47 7.13 -2.43
C GLY A 70 -8.86 5.85 -1.83
N ILE A 71 -8.62 4.81 -2.63
CA ILE A 71 -8.17 3.51 -2.11
C ILE A 71 -6.79 3.62 -1.44
N LEU A 72 -5.83 4.30 -2.06
CA LEU A 72 -4.49 4.42 -1.50
C LEU A 72 -4.49 5.35 -0.27
N GLU A 73 -5.35 6.36 -0.27
CA GLU A 73 -5.58 7.29 0.83
C GLU A 73 -6.18 6.58 2.04
N ASP A 74 -7.20 5.74 1.82
CA ASP A 74 -7.81 4.90 2.85
C ASP A 74 -6.78 3.93 3.44
N MET A 75 -5.93 3.34 2.58
CA MET A 75 -4.85 2.46 3.02
C MET A 75 -3.81 3.19 3.85
N ALA A 76 -3.33 4.34 3.36
CA ALA A 76 -2.35 5.16 4.06
C ALA A 76 -2.88 5.60 5.43
N SER A 77 -4.13 6.06 5.49
CA SER A 77 -4.80 6.43 6.75
C SER A 77 -4.89 5.24 7.71
N ARG A 78 -5.28 4.06 7.22
CA ARG A 78 -5.45 2.85 8.05
C ARG A 78 -4.14 2.35 8.63
N PHE A 79 -3.04 2.46 7.88
CA PHE A 79 -1.70 2.04 8.30
C PHE A 79 -0.87 3.16 8.92
N GLY A 80 -1.43 4.37 9.12
CA GLY A 80 -0.70 5.51 9.67
C GLY A 80 0.52 5.92 8.85
N SER A 81 0.41 5.82 7.53
CA SER A 81 1.49 6.00 6.56
C SER A 81 1.33 7.28 5.76
N GLU A 82 2.44 7.79 5.22
CA GLU A 82 2.41 8.94 4.33
C GLU A 82 1.87 8.55 2.94
N ILE A 83 1.20 9.51 2.28
CA ILE A 83 0.79 9.41 0.89
C ILE A 83 1.16 10.67 0.13
N PHE A 84 1.72 10.50 -1.05
CA PHE A 84 2.03 11.57 -1.99
C PHE A 84 1.33 11.31 -3.33
N TYR A 85 1.02 12.37 -4.06
CA TYR A 85 0.63 12.25 -5.46
C TYR A 85 1.88 12.37 -6.34
N LEU A 86 1.98 11.52 -7.36
CA LEU A 86 3.13 11.51 -8.27
C LEU A 86 3.32 12.87 -8.96
N ASP A 87 2.21 13.55 -9.27
CA ASP A 87 2.22 14.90 -9.82
C ASP A 87 2.91 15.90 -8.89
N ASP A 88 2.83 15.74 -7.57
CA ASP A 88 3.48 16.65 -6.61
C ASP A 88 4.99 16.41 -6.49
N ILE A 89 5.47 15.22 -6.88
CA ILE A 89 6.89 14.81 -6.77
C ILE A 89 7.69 15.18 -8.02
N LEU A 90 7.05 15.13 -9.20
CA LEU A 90 7.72 15.34 -10.48
C LEU A 90 7.89 16.83 -10.87
N ILE A 91 7.40 17.76 -10.04
CA ILE A 91 7.48 19.22 -10.26
C ILE A 91 8.84 19.76 -9.83
#